data_AF-A0A5E4V1D7-F1
#
_entry.id   AF-A0A5E4V1D7-F1
#
_cell.length_a   1.000
_cell.length_b   1.000
_cell.length_c   1.000
_cell.angle_alpha   90.00
_cell.angle_beta   90.00
_cell.angle_gamma   90.00
#
_symmetry.space_group_name_H-M   'P 1'
#
loop_
_entity.id
_entity.type
_entity.pdbx_description
1 polymer ?
#
loop_
_entity_poly.entity_id
_entity_poly.type
_entity_poly.pdbx_seq_one_letter_code
_entity_poly.pdbx_strand_id
1 'polypeptide(L)'
;MSERAVRHALTLTSQFVAGPAFASHKALLTRTAVRRWVQAALLADAELTLRFVDADEGQTLNRGYRGKDYATNVLTFAYAQDESDPVTGDIVLCCPVVEREANEQGIALEAHYAHLIVHGVLHAQGYDHEEDDEAQEMEGLETEILAGLGYADPYASEKSPPAAAAAEPVKAPKSRQAKTSVESVASAKPAKTSKALASRRT
;
A
#
# COMPACT_ATOMS: atom_id res chain seq x y z
N MET A 1 18.34 -14.68 -26.75
CA MET A 1 19.08 -13.55 -26.13
C MET A 1 18.19 -13.05 -25.02
N SER A 2 18.63 -13.13 -23.76
CA SER A 2 17.81 -12.71 -22.62
C SER A 2 17.73 -11.18 -22.67
N GLU A 3 16.55 -10.63 -22.94
CA GLU A 3 16.27 -9.22 -22.73
C GLU A 3 16.66 -8.90 -21.30
N ARG A 4 17.65 -8.03 -21.14
CA ARG A 4 18.08 -7.59 -19.82
C ARG A 4 16.97 -6.68 -19.34
N ALA A 5 16.12 -7.18 -18.43
CA ALA A 5 15.04 -6.40 -17.83
C ALA A 5 15.55 -4.99 -17.50
N VAL A 6 14.85 -3.98 -18.02
CA VAL A 6 15.21 -2.57 -17.80
C VAL A 6 15.27 -2.35 -16.30
N ARG A 7 16.40 -1.86 -15.81
CA ARG A 7 16.59 -1.56 -14.39
C ARG A 7 16.44 -0.06 -14.20
N HIS A 8 15.32 0.34 -13.63
CA HIS A 8 15.08 1.73 -13.26
C HIS A 8 16.01 2.18 -12.13
N ALA A 9 16.46 3.43 -12.21
CA ALA A 9 17.20 4.06 -11.14
C ALA A 9 16.30 4.20 -9.90
N LEU A 10 16.85 3.87 -8.73
CA LEU A 10 16.11 3.94 -7.47
C LEU A 10 16.97 4.53 -6.36
N THR A 11 16.59 5.74 -5.94
CA THR A 11 16.99 6.34 -4.67
C THR A 11 15.95 5.95 -3.62
N LEU A 12 16.40 5.26 -2.57
CA LEU A 12 15.50 4.72 -1.55
C LEU A 12 15.96 5.09 -0.15
N THR A 13 15.10 5.77 0.59
CA THR A 13 15.31 6.10 2.00
C THR A 13 14.34 5.30 2.86
N SER A 14 14.81 4.72 3.96
CA SER A 14 13.96 4.04 4.95
C SER A 14 14.11 4.72 6.30
N GLN A 15 12.99 5.17 6.87
CA GLN A 15 12.92 5.85 8.15
C GLN A 15 12.08 5.02 9.12
N PHE A 16 12.57 4.86 10.34
CA PHE A 16 11.85 4.19 11.41
C PHE A 16 11.65 5.19 12.54
N VAL A 17 10.42 5.34 13.01
CA VAL A 17 10.17 6.06 14.26
C VAL A 17 10.87 5.31 15.39
N ALA A 18 11.55 6.05 16.27
CA ALA A 18 12.34 5.45 17.33
C ALA A 18 11.42 4.76 18.35
N GLY A 19 11.56 3.44 18.54
CA GLY A 19 10.84 2.71 19.58
C GLY A 19 11.25 1.24 19.66
N PRO A 20 11.15 0.61 20.86
CA PRO A 20 11.52 -0.79 21.06
C PRO A 20 10.62 -1.77 20.30
N ALA A 21 9.36 -1.40 20.02
CA ALA A 21 8.43 -2.20 19.24
C ALA A 21 8.92 -2.45 17.81
N PHE A 22 9.75 -1.58 17.25
CA PHE A 22 10.26 -1.72 15.87
C PHE A 22 11.36 -2.76 15.70
N ALA A 23 11.92 -3.35 16.76
CA ALA A 23 13.04 -4.27 16.63
C ALA A 23 12.70 -5.52 15.80
N SER A 24 11.53 -6.11 16.03
CA SER A 24 11.00 -7.26 15.26
C SER A 24 10.72 -6.87 13.81
N HIS A 25 10.02 -5.76 13.58
CA HIS A 25 9.73 -5.26 12.24
C HIS A 25 11.00 -4.94 11.47
N LYS A 26 11.99 -4.30 12.11
CA LYS A 26 13.27 -3.93 11.49
C LYS A 26 14.10 -5.15 11.07
N ALA A 27 13.93 -6.29 11.75
CA ALA A 27 14.57 -7.54 11.36
C ALA A 27 14.00 -8.07 10.03
N LEU A 28 12.71 -7.86 9.77
CA LEU A 28 12.06 -8.20 8.49
C LEU A 28 12.33 -7.15 7.40
N LEU A 29 12.30 -5.87 7.80
CA LEU A 29 12.46 -4.70 6.93
C LEU A 29 13.94 -4.36 6.70
N THR A 30 14.74 -5.36 6.33
CA THR A 30 16.14 -5.14 5.96
C THR A 30 16.23 -4.27 4.70
N ARG A 31 17.31 -3.49 4.57
CA ARG A 31 17.55 -2.67 3.37
C ARG A 31 17.46 -3.49 2.07
N THR A 32 17.93 -4.73 2.10
CA THR A 32 17.91 -5.64 0.95
C THR A 32 16.49 -6.08 0.61
N ALA A 33 15.70 -6.49 1.61
CA ALA A 33 14.32 -6.92 1.41
C ALA A 33 13.45 -5.77 0.88
N VAL A 34 13.47 -4.62 1.56
CA VAL A 34 12.71 -3.44 1.16
C VAL A 34 13.10 -2.99 -0.24
N ARG A 35 14.40 -2.89 -0.55
CA ARG A 35 14.84 -2.53 -1.90
C ARG A 35 14.39 -3.55 -2.94
N ARG A 36 14.43 -4.85 -2.65
CA ARG A 36 13.97 -5.90 -3.56
C ARG A 36 12.49 -5.75 -3.89
N TRP A 37 11.65 -5.51 -2.89
CA TRP A 37 10.20 -5.33 -3.10
C TRP A 37 9.89 -4.06 -3.91
N VAL A 38 10.51 -2.93 -3.54
CA VAL A 38 10.32 -1.66 -4.27
C VAL A 38 10.79 -1.78 -5.71
N GLN A 39 11.95 -2.38 -5.96
CA GLN A 39 12.47 -2.55 -7.31
C GLN A 39 11.62 -3.48 -8.18
N ALA A 40 10.93 -4.45 -7.59
CA ALA A 40 10.07 -5.37 -8.32
C ALA A 40 8.79 -4.69 -8.84
N ALA A 41 8.32 -3.64 -8.15
CA ALA A 41 7.13 -2.89 -8.53
C ALA A 41 7.43 -1.64 -9.38
N LEU A 42 8.68 -1.40 -9.74
CA LEU A 42 9.11 -0.15 -10.32
C LEU A 42 9.09 -0.18 -11.85
N LEU A 43 8.39 0.78 -12.46
CA LEU A 43 8.18 0.92 -13.91
C LEU A 43 8.83 2.19 -14.49
N ALA A 44 9.34 3.07 -13.63
CA ALA A 44 10.05 4.30 -13.98
C ALA A 44 11.15 4.61 -12.96
N ASP A 45 12.06 5.53 -13.28
CA ASP A 45 13.07 5.98 -12.30
C ASP A 45 12.38 6.65 -11.10
N ALA A 46 12.89 6.39 -9.89
CA ALA A 46 12.20 6.82 -8.66
C ALA A 46 13.12 7.27 -7.52
N GLU A 47 12.59 8.20 -6.73
CA GLU A 47 13.09 8.61 -5.42
C GLU A 47 11.97 8.47 -4.38
N LEU A 48 12.06 7.43 -3.55
CA LEU A 48 11.02 7.08 -2.60
C LEU A 48 11.53 7.07 -1.17
N THR A 49 10.70 7.53 -0.24
CA THR A 49 10.89 7.32 1.20
C THR A 49 9.87 6.32 1.71
N LEU A 50 10.33 5.27 2.38
CA LEU A 50 9.47 4.45 3.23
C LEU A 50 9.62 4.88 4.67
N ARG A 51 8.50 5.20 5.31
CA ARG A 51 8.44 5.61 6.71
C ARG A 51 7.62 4.62 7.51
N PHE A 52 8.23 3.98 8.49
CA PHE A 52 7.59 3.03 9.38
C PHE A 52 7.25 3.72 10.69
N VAL A 53 5.95 3.80 10.99
CA VAL A 53 5.38 4.58 12.09
C VAL A 53 4.57 3.73 13.07
N ASP A 54 4.33 4.26 14.25
CA ASP A 54 3.40 3.68 15.22
C ASP A 54 1.95 4.10 14.94
N ALA A 55 1.02 3.62 15.76
CA ALA A 55 -0.40 3.91 15.59
C ALA A 55 -0.75 5.39 15.83
N ASP A 56 -0.05 6.07 16.74
CA ASP A 56 -0.33 7.47 17.09
C ASP A 56 0.02 8.41 15.93
N GLU A 57 1.20 8.23 15.34
CA GLU A 57 1.62 8.97 14.16
C GLU A 57 0.78 8.57 12.93
N GLY A 58 0.50 7.27 12.74
CA GLY A 58 -0.35 6.78 11.65
C GLY A 58 -1.76 7.37 11.68
N GLN A 59 -2.41 7.41 12.85
CA GLN A 59 -3.71 8.04 13.05
C GLN A 59 -3.65 9.55 12.82
N THR A 60 -2.58 10.20 13.29
CA THR A 60 -2.41 11.65 13.11
C THR A 60 -2.29 12.03 11.64
N LEU A 61 -1.52 11.27 10.85
CA LEU A 61 -1.41 11.46 9.42
C LEU A 61 -2.73 11.19 8.71
N ASN A 62 -3.40 10.07 9.02
CA ASN A 62 -4.69 9.73 8.39
C ASN A 62 -5.77 10.79 8.69
N ARG A 63 -5.82 11.31 9.91
CA ARG A 63 -6.70 12.42 10.28
C ARG A 63 -6.32 13.71 9.56
N GLY A 64 -5.04 14.06 9.51
CA GLY A 64 -4.56 15.30 8.91
C GLY A 64 -4.76 15.39 7.39
N TYR A 65 -4.56 14.28 6.68
CA TYR A 65 -4.61 14.26 5.21
C TYR A 65 -5.91 13.68 4.64
N ARG A 66 -6.60 12.79 5.37
CA ARG A 66 -7.85 12.15 4.89
C ARG A 66 -9.06 12.45 5.77
N GLY A 67 -8.91 13.16 6.89
CA GLY A 67 -10.02 13.43 7.82
C GLY A 67 -10.52 12.19 8.57
N LYS A 68 -9.76 11.09 8.56
CA LYS A 68 -10.14 9.81 9.17
C LYS A 68 -9.42 9.60 10.51
N ASP A 69 -10.19 9.50 11.59
CA ASP A 69 -9.63 9.43 12.96
C ASP A 69 -9.34 8.00 13.43
N TYR A 70 -8.51 7.29 12.67
CA TYR A 70 -7.96 5.98 13.05
C TYR A 70 -6.65 5.72 12.29
N ALA A 71 -5.79 4.84 12.81
CA ALA A 71 -4.55 4.44 12.13
C ALA A 71 -4.85 3.49 10.97
N THR A 72 -4.39 3.83 9.75
CA THR A 72 -4.46 2.94 8.59
C THR A 72 -3.16 2.16 8.40
N ASN A 73 -3.18 1.09 7.61
CA ASN A 73 -2.03 0.24 7.29
C ASN A 73 -0.97 0.97 6.47
N VAL A 74 -1.35 1.64 5.37
CA VAL A 74 -0.45 2.38 4.49
C VAL A 74 -1.09 3.67 3.95
N LEU A 75 -0.27 4.73 3.88
CA LEU A 75 -0.56 5.99 3.22
C LEU A 75 0.51 6.27 2.18
N THR A 76 0.09 6.59 0.95
CA THR A 76 1.00 6.99 -0.12
C THR A 76 0.80 8.46 -0.46
N PHE A 77 1.93 9.19 -0.49
CA PHE A 77 2.02 10.60 -0.85
C PHE A 77 2.87 10.72 -2.11
N ALA A 78 2.23 10.83 -3.27
CA ALA A 78 2.91 11.04 -4.54
C ALA A 78 3.16 12.54 -4.78
N TYR A 79 4.38 12.88 -5.21
CA TYR A 79 4.84 14.25 -5.45
C TYR A 79 5.09 14.57 -6.92
N ALA A 80 5.23 13.55 -7.76
CA ALA A 80 5.38 13.71 -9.21
C ALA A 80 4.19 14.50 -9.78
N GLN A 81 4.50 15.50 -10.62
CA GLN A 81 3.49 16.39 -11.21
C GLN A 81 3.08 15.93 -12.60
N ASP A 82 4.05 15.42 -13.38
CA ASP A 82 3.88 14.97 -14.76
C ASP A 82 4.39 13.53 -14.95
N GLU A 83 3.87 12.80 -15.93
CA GLU A 83 4.26 11.41 -16.24
C GLU A 83 5.73 11.27 -16.67
N SER A 84 6.36 12.36 -17.12
CA SER A 84 7.77 12.38 -17.50
C SER A 84 8.72 12.59 -16.32
N ASP A 85 8.20 12.98 -15.16
CA ASP A 85 9.01 13.21 -13.97
C ASP A 85 9.38 11.87 -13.32
N PRO A 86 10.55 11.76 -12.69
CA PRO A 86 10.84 10.65 -11.81
C PRO A 86 9.76 10.50 -10.74
N VAL A 87 9.40 9.26 -10.44
CA VAL A 87 8.41 8.94 -9.42
C VAL A 87 8.98 9.36 -8.07
N THR A 88 8.34 10.34 -7.45
CA THR A 88 8.77 10.85 -6.15
C THR A 88 7.63 10.77 -5.15
N GLY A 89 7.92 10.30 -3.93
CA GLY A 89 6.86 10.13 -2.94
C GLY A 89 7.30 9.50 -1.63
N ASP A 90 6.41 9.62 -0.65
CA ASP A 90 6.55 8.99 0.66
C ASP A 90 5.47 7.92 0.85
N ILE A 91 5.88 6.74 1.29
CA ILE A 91 5.01 5.62 1.64
C ILE A 91 5.14 5.39 3.15
N VAL A 92 4.06 5.67 3.88
CA VAL A 92 4.02 5.56 5.34
C VAL A 92 3.28 4.29 5.73
N LEU A 93 3.94 3.40 6.46
CA LEU A 93 3.37 2.14 6.94
C LEU A 93 3.23 2.14 8.47
N CYS A 94 2.04 1.84 8.98
CA CYS A 94 1.77 1.74 10.41
C CYS A 94 2.05 0.32 10.92
N CYS A 95 3.21 0.10 11.52
CA CYS A 95 3.69 -1.23 11.91
C CYS A 95 2.70 -2.04 12.77
N PRO A 96 2.06 -1.49 13.82
CA PRO A 96 1.09 -2.23 14.63
C PRO A 96 -0.16 -2.65 13.86
N VAL A 97 -0.59 -1.85 12.88
CA VAL A 97 -1.78 -2.16 12.07
C VAL A 97 -1.46 -3.29 11.09
N VAL A 98 -0.31 -3.22 10.41
CA VAL A 98 0.17 -4.28 9.51
C VAL A 98 0.32 -5.61 10.27
N GLU A 99 0.91 -5.59 11.47
CA GLU A 99 1.05 -6.80 12.29
C GLU A 99 -0.30 -7.38 12.71
N ARG A 100 -1.24 -6.52 13.14
CA ARG A 100 -2.59 -6.95 13.48
C ARG A 100 -3.28 -7.63 12.28
N GLU A 101 -3.27 -6.99 11.12
CA GLU A 101 -3.89 -7.52 9.89
C GLU A 101 -3.28 -8.85 9.47
N ALA A 102 -1.94 -8.96 9.48
CA ALA A 102 -1.25 -10.20 9.14
C ALA A 102 -1.68 -11.36 10.07
N ASN A 103 -1.80 -11.08 11.37
CA ASN A 103 -2.26 -12.07 12.35
C ASN A 103 -3.74 -12.44 12.15
N GLU A 104 -4.61 -11.47 11.88
CA GLU A 104 -6.05 -11.69 11.63
C GLU A 104 -6.29 -12.53 10.36
N GLN A 105 -5.47 -12.31 9.32
CA GLN A 105 -5.55 -13.05 8.06
C GLN A 105 -4.76 -14.37 8.08
N GLY A 106 -3.95 -14.61 9.11
CA GLY A 106 -3.11 -15.80 9.22
C GLY A 106 -1.98 -15.86 8.18
N ILE A 107 -1.51 -14.70 7.70
CA ILE A 107 -0.42 -14.59 6.73
C ILE A 107 0.89 -14.18 7.40
N ALA A 108 2.02 -14.47 6.75
CA ALA A 108 3.30 -14.04 7.26
C ALA A 108 3.42 -12.50 7.25
N LEU A 109 3.86 -11.92 8.36
CA LEU A 109 4.06 -10.46 8.47
C LEU A 109 4.97 -9.91 7.37
N GLU A 110 6.02 -10.64 6.99
CA GLU A 110 6.90 -10.28 5.88
C GLU A 110 6.15 -10.22 4.55
N ALA A 111 5.26 -11.18 4.28
CA ALA A 111 4.46 -11.20 3.06
C ALA A 111 3.49 -10.01 3.01
N HIS A 112 2.87 -9.67 4.15
CA HIS A 112 1.99 -8.49 4.24
C HIS A 112 2.76 -7.18 4.02
N TYR A 113 3.99 -7.08 4.55
CA TYR A 113 4.86 -5.94 4.23
C TYR A 113 5.23 -5.86 2.76
N ALA A 114 5.60 -6.99 2.15
CA ALA A 114 5.91 -7.04 0.73
C ALA A 114 4.72 -6.57 -0.10
N HIS A 115 3.51 -7.04 0.21
CA HIS A 115 2.27 -6.60 -0.43
C HIS A 115 2.05 -5.10 -0.30
N LEU A 116 2.00 -4.57 0.92
CA LEU A 116 1.72 -3.14 1.15
C LEU A 116 2.79 -2.21 0.56
N ILE A 117 4.05 -2.66 0.49
CA ILE A 117 5.12 -1.88 -0.16
C ILE A 117 4.96 -1.88 -1.67
N VAL A 118 4.68 -3.04 -2.29
CA VAL A 118 4.39 -3.13 -3.73
C VAL A 118 3.19 -2.25 -4.07
N HIS A 119 2.10 -2.40 -3.32
CA HIS A 119 0.88 -1.60 -3.45
C HIS A 119 1.16 -0.10 -3.34
N GLY A 120 1.91 0.33 -2.30
CA GLY A 120 2.27 1.73 -2.11
C GLY A 120 3.14 2.29 -3.24
N VAL A 121 4.02 1.48 -3.83
CA VAL A 121 4.86 1.87 -4.97
C VAL A 121 4.04 2.01 -6.25
N LEU A 122 3.04 1.15 -6.46
CA LEU A 122 2.12 1.28 -7.59
C LEU A 122 1.27 2.56 -7.47
N HIS A 123 0.74 2.86 -6.28
CA HIS A 123 0.05 4.14 -6.03
C HIS A 123 0.95 5.36 -6.27
N ALA A 124 2.23 5.29 -5.89
CA ALA A 124 3.17 6.38 -6.14
C ALA A 124 3.39 6.64 -7.63
N GLN A 125 3.16 5.62 -8.48
CA GLN A 125 3.28 5.68 -9.94
C GLN A 125 1.96 6.05 -10.64
N GLY A 126 0.88 6.30 -9.88
CA GLY A 126 -0.40 6.73 -10.42
C GLY A 126 -1.40 5.62 -10.72
N TYR A 127 -1.10 4.37 -10.36
CA TYR A 127 -2.11 3.30 -10.35
C TYR A 127 -3.08 3.56 -9.20
N ASP A 128 -4.38 3.38 -9.45
CA ASP A 128 -5.43 3.48 -8.45
C ASP A 128 -6.33 2.25 -8.53
N HIS A 129 -7.21 2.09 -7.54
CA HIS A 129 -8.16 0.99 -7.46
C HIS A 129 -9.55 1.50 -7.01
N GLU A 130 -9.89 2.75 -7.34
CA GLU A 130 -11.20 3.33 -7.02
C GLU A 130 -12.29 2.79 -7.96
N GLU A 131 -11.96 2.58 -9.23
CA GLU A 131 -12.85 2.01 -10.26
C GLU A 131 -12.52 0.53 -10.53
N ASP A 132 -13.53 -0.26 -10.94
CA ASP A 132 -13.42 -1.72 -11.07
C ASP A 132 -12.35 -2.17 -12.10
N ASP A 133 -12.18 -1.43 -13.19
CA ASP A 133 -11.20 -1.72 -14.24
C ASP A 133 -9.77 -1.37 -13.81
N GLU A 134 -9.60 -0.21 -13.17
CA GLU A 134 -8.32 0.20 -12.56
C GLU A 134 -7.89 -0.78 -11.45
N ALA A 135 -8.84 -1.20 -10.61
CA ALA A 135 -8.61 -2.20 -9.57
C ALA A 135 -8.14 -3.53 -10.18
N GLN A 136 -8.82 -4.01 -11.23
CA GLN A 136 -8.44 -5.28 -11.87
C GLN A 136 -7.03 -5.22 -12.48
N GLU A 137 -6.63 -4.09 -13.06
CA GLU A 137 -5.28 -3.88 -13.58
C GLU A 137 -4.24 -3.89 -12.44
N MET A 138 -4.47 -3.09 -11.40
CA MET A 138 -3.56 -2.96 -10.27
C MET A 138 -3.40 -4.28 -9.50
N GLU A 139 -4.50 -4.97 -9.19
CA GLU A 139 -4.49 -6.27 -8.51
C GLU A 139 -3.75 -7.34 -9.33
N GLY A 140 -3.89 -7.29 -10.66
CA GLY A 140 -3.16 -8.16 -11.59
C GLY A 140 -1.65 -7.96 -11.47
N LEU A 141 -1.20 -6.71 -11.52
CA LEU A 141 0.21 -6.34 -11.34
C LEU A 141 0.74 -6.77 -9.97
N GLU A 142 0.00 -6.50 -8.90
CA GLU A 142 0.38 -6.91 -7.55
C GLU A 142 0.56 -8.43 -7.44
N THR A 143 -0.39 -9.18 -7.99
CA THR A 143 -0.35 -10.64 -8.00
C THR A 143 0.90 -11.14 -8.75
N GLU A 144 1.19 -10.58 -9.93
CA GLU A 144 2.35 -10.96 -10.73
C GLU A 144 3.67 -10.63 -10.02
N ILE A 145 3.79 -9.42 -9.48
CA ILE A 145 4.99 -8.94 -8.77
C ILE A 145 5.25 -9.80 -7.53
N LEU A 146 4.23 -10.05 -6.71
CA LEU A 146 4.36 -10.85 -5.50
C LEU A 146 4.71 -12.31 -5.80
N ALA A 147 4.12 -12.90 -6.84
CA ALA A 147 4.49 -14.23 -7.31
C ALA A 147 5.97 -14.28 -7.74
N GLY A 148 6.44 -13.27 -8.48
CA GLY A 148 7.86 -13.13 -8.86
C GLY A 148 8.80 -12.95 -7.67
N LEU A 149 8.30 -12.38 -6.56
CA LEU A 149 9.03 -12.26 -5.30
C LEU A 149 8.99 -13.55 -4.45
N GLY A 150 8.12 -14.50 -4.78
CA GLY A 150 7.95 -15.77 -4.06
C GLY A 150 6.88 -15.75 -2.98
N TYR A 151 5.98 -14.76 -2.99
CA TYR A 151 4.84 -14.68 -2.09
C TYR A 151 3.56 -15.19 -2.78
N ALA A 152 2.56 -15.58 -1.98
CA ALA A 152 1.26 -16.01 -2.47
C ALA A 152 0.43 -14.81 -2.99
N ASP A 153 -0.58 -15.09 -3.79
CA ASP A 153 -1.56 -14.09 -4.25
C ASP A 153 -2.31 -13.51 -3.03
N PRO A 154 -2.22 -12.20 -2.77
CA PRO A 154 -2.88 -11.57 -1.61
C PRO A 154 -4.41 -11.59 -1.72
N TYR A 155 -4.97 -11.76 -2.92
CA TYR A 155 -6.41 -11.77 -3.19
C TYR A 155 -7.00 -13.19 -3.30
N ALA A 156 -6.21 -14.23 -3.05
CA ALA A 156 -6.66 -15.63 -3.25
C ALA A 156 -7.90 -16.02 -2.42
N SER A 157 -8.05 -15.42 -1.23
CA SER A 157 -9.22 -15.60 -0.35
C SER A 157 -10.50 -14.99 -0.91
N GLU A 158 -10.38 -13.90 -1.69
CA GLU A 158 -11.50 -13.18 -2.31
C GLU A 158 -11.86 -13.75 -3.69
N LYS A 159 -10.86 -14.23 -4.44
CA LYS A 159 -11.03 -14.87 -5.77
C LYS A 159 -11.61 -16.29 -5.71
N SER A 160 -11.67 -16.91 -4.54
CA SER A 160 -12.24 -18.25 -4.39
C SER A 160 -13.76 -18.22 -4.56
N PRO A 161 -14.35 -18.98 -5.52
CA PRO A 161 -15.81 -19.15 -5.53
C PRO A 161 -16.22 -19.87 -4.23
N PRO A 162 -17.44 -19.61 -3.69
CA PRO A 162 -17.88 -20.26 -2.47
C PRO A 162 -17.81 -21.78 -2.65
N ALA A 163 -16.98 -22.42 -1.83
CA ALA A 163 -16.82 -23.87 -1.84
C ALA A 163 -18.14 -24.56 -1.47
N ALA A 164 -18.59 -25.45 -2.38
CA ALA A 164 -19.58 -26.50 -2.22
C ALA A 164 -21.07 -26.12 -2.00
N ALA A 165 -21.81 -26.00 -3.10
CA ALA A 165 -23.21 -26.40 -3.14
C ALA A 165 -23.32 -27.93 -3.12
N ALA A 166 -23.54 -28.51 -1.94
CA ALA A 166 -24.16 -29.82 -1.77
C ALA A 166 -25.63 -29.62 -1.37
N ALA A 167 -26.51 -30.44 -1.94
CA ALA A 167 -27.97 -30.33 -2.02
C ALA A 167 -28.78 -30.11 -0.69
N GLU A 168 -29.64 -29.07 -0.73
CA GLU A 168 -31.06 -28.91 -0.29
C GLU A 168 -31.53 -29.08 1.20
N PRO A 169 -32.66 -28.45 1.67
CA PRO A 169 -33.48 -27.36 1.11
C PRO A 169 -33.82 -26.17 2.07
N VAL A 170 -34.42 -25.14 1.46
CA VAL A 170 -34.97 -23.83 1.89
C VAL A 170 -35.48 -23.68 3.34
N LYS A 171 -34.96 -22.65 4.04
CA LYS A 171 -35.76 -21.70 4.86
C LYS A 171 -35.01 -20.36 5.04
N ALA A 172 -35.65 -19.26 4.64
CA ALA A 172 -35.25 -17.88 4.94
C ALA A 172 -36.14 -17.30 6.06
N PRO A 173 -35.87 -16.09 6.59
CA PRO A 173 -34.59 -15.39 6.74
C PRO A 173 -34.36 -14.96 8.22
N LYS A 174 -33.14 -14.53 8.58
CA LYS A 174 -32.94 -13.47 9.58
C LYS A 174 -31.48 -12.97 9.62
N SER A 175 -31.37 -11.68 9.33
CA SER A 175 -30.49 -10.68 9.97
C SER A 175 -28.97 -10.92 10.05
N ARG A 176 -28.27 -9.89 9.53
CA ARG A 176 -27.09 -9.24 10.11
C ARG A 176 -25.71 -9.64 9.56
N GLN A 177 -25.19 -8.72 8.74
CA GLN A 177 -23.82 -8.17 8.68
C GLN A 177 -22.65 -9.04 9.17
N ALA A 178 -21.68 -9.25 8.27
CA ALA A 178 -20.28 -8.90 8.47
C ALA A 178 -19.60 -8.82 7.09
N LYS A 179 -19.38 -7.59 6.59
CA LYS A 179 -18.42 -7.34 5.51
C LYS A 179 -17.08 -7.16 6.21
N THR A 180 -16.15 -8.10 6.05
CA THR A 180 -14.75 -7.86 6.41
C THR A 180 -14.16 -7.05 5.27
N SER A 181 -14.34 -5.74 5.37
CA SER A 181 -13.72 -4.77 4.47
C SER A 181 -12.22 -4.77 4.73
N VAL A 182 -11.42 -4.87 3.67
CA VAL A 182 -10.02 -4.47 3.65
C VAL A 182 -9.99 -2.99 4.04
N GLU A 183 -9.81 -2.70 5.32
CA GLU A 183 -9.97 -1.33 5.84
C GLU A 183 -8.75 -0.48 5.48
N SER A 184 -8.90 0.21 4.35
CA SER A 184 -8.45 1.59 4.11
C SER A 184 -7.01 1.84 3.71
N VAL A 185 -6.55 1.13 2.70
CA VAL A 185 -5.45 1.66 1.92
C VAL A 185 -5.86 3.00 1.28
N ALA A 186 -5.09 4.07 1.50
CA ALA A 186 -4.73 4.87 0.34
C ALA A 186 -4.83 6.38 0.31
N SER A 187 -4.97 6.87 -0.92
CA SER A 187 -4.06 7.90 -1.44
C SER A 187 -4.37 9.30 -0.91
N ALA A 188 -3.32 10.01 -0.50
CA ALA A 188 -3.43 11.37 0.03
C ALA A 188 -2.93 12.37 -1.02
N LYS A 189 -3.84 12.98 -1.79
CA LYS A 189 -3.51 14.11 -2.66
C LYS A 189 -3.29 15.38 -1.81
N PRO A 190 -2.22 16.15 -2.03
CA PRO A 190 -2.01 17.40 -1.29
C PRO A 190 -3.14 18.39 -1.59
N ALA A 191 -3.65 19.05 -0.56
CA ALA A 191 -4.64 20.11 -0.70
C ALA A 191 -4.07 21.24 -1.56
N LYS A 192 -4.72 21.56 -2.69
CA LYS A 192 -4.41 22.75 -3.50
C LYS A 192 -4.57 23.99 -2.63
N THR A 193 -3.46 24.54 -2.15
CA THR A 193 -3.46 25.88 -1.55
C THR A 193 -3.52 26.89 -2.68
N SER A 194 -4.71 27.43 -2.92
CA SER A 194 -4.92 28.56 -3.84
C SER A 194 -4.07 29.74 -3.38
N LYS A 195 -2.96 29.97 -4.09
CA LYS A 195 -2.08 31.13 -3.94
C LYS A 195 -2.83 32.38 -4.40
N ALA A 196 -3.55 33.04 -3.50
CA ALA A 196 -4.00 34.42 -3.71
C ALA A 196 -2.89 35.36 -3.22
N LEU A 197 -1.93 35.70 -4.11
CA LEU A 197 -0.98 36.77 -3.89
C LEU A 197 -1.16 37.89 -4.94
N ALA A 198 -1.52 39.07 -4.41
CA ALA A 198 -1.17 40.42 -4.84
C ALA A 198 -1.82 41.12 -6.06
N SER A 199 -2.50 42.24 -5.76
CA SER A 199 -2.36 43.57 -6.38
C SER A 199 -3.38 44.52 -5.74
N ARG A 200 -3.15 45.78 -5.36
CA ARG A 200 -2.10 46.77 -5.66
C ARG A 200 -2.22 47.92 -4.65
N ARG A 201 -1.11 48.63 -4.47
CA ARG A 201 -1.00 49.98 -3.91
C ARG A 201 -2.02 50.95 -4.53
N THR A 202 -2.61 51.80 -3.70
CA THR A 202 -2.40 53.27 -3.67
C THR A 202 -2.79 53.79 -2.30
#